data_AF-A0A359MTA5-F1
#
_entry.id   AF-A0A359MTA5-F1
#
_cell.length_a   1.000
_cell.length_b   1.000
_cell.length_c   1.000
_cell.angle_alpha   90.00
_cell.angle_beta   90.00
_cell.angle_gamma   90.00
#
_symmetry.space_group_name_H-M   'P 1'
#
loop_
_entity.id
_entity.type
_entity.pdbx_description
1 polymer ?
#
loop_
_entity_poly.entity_id
_entity_poly.type
_entity_poly.pdbx_seq_one_letter_code
_entity_poly.pdbx_strand_id
1 'polypeptide(L)'
;MQRRSYIQISSLIVFLSIITILIELTAYYFFASFYPVLGIASFVSILCCHILLEKSSTYEACFTYILLTVFIILTVTVLTYFSADHTSFISYSHLLHAIIAVNWLVPSVHCFIRYMTGYGTRINQYNAFYRNSSIIFLLFYLGILIYGSFAEDAFPWAYRAVIWENTANYTPFLALAKQIEDYLYRIIPLRDILIYLGARILIFVPYGYFVTLLTRKKSRLLKHLLFLMFPVLIEILQYFLFIARCDIDDIIYGFLGCLLGSLLFYLTGQIFHAISGRNFLERERTYGSTRYLHF
;
A
#
# COMPACT_ATOMS: atom_id res chain seq x y z
N MET A 1 17.76 -25.66 -23.83
CA MET A 1 16.34 -25.29 -24.05
C MET A 1 15.79 -24.30 -23.00
N GLN A 2 16.09 -24.44 -21.70
CA GLN A 2 15.63 -23.51 -20.64
C GLN A 2 15.92 -22.02 -20.90
N ARG A 3 17.12 -21.65 -21.38
CA ARG A 3 17.49 -20.25 -21.65
C ARG A 3 16.58 -19.55 -22.70
N ARG A 4 16.10 -20.28 -23.72
CA ARG A 4 15.17 -19.73 -24.73
C ARG A 4 13.79 -19.43 -24.14
N SER A 5 13.32 -20.26 -23.19
CA SER A 5 12.05 -20.05 -22.49
C SER A 5 12.10 -18.82 -21.58
N TYR A 6 13.20 -18.60 -20.83
CA TYR A 6 13.36 -17.39 -20.02
C TYR A 6 13.42 -16.10 -20.85
N ILE A 7 14.06 -16.14 -22.03
CA ILE A 7 14.10 -14.99 -22.95
C ILE A 7 12.70 -14.67 -23.48
N GLN A 8 11.90 -15.69 -23.83
CA GLN A 8 10.52 -15.51 -24.28
C GLN A 8 9.64 -14.88 -23.20
N ILE A 9 9.77 -15.32 -21.94
CA ILE A 9 9.01 -14.76 -20.82
C ILE A 9 9.43 -13.32 -20.55
N SER A 10 10.73 -13.02 -20.54
CA SER A 10 11.24 -11.65 -20.33
C SER A 10 10.75 -10.70 -21.43
N SER A 11 10.83 -11.11 -22.69
CA SER A 11 10.31 -10.35 -23.83
C SER A 11 8.80 -10.11 -23.70
N LEU A 12 8.04 -11.13 -23.29
CA LEU A 12 6.60 -11.00 -23.05
C LEU A 12 6.27 -9.98 -21.94
N ILE A 13 7.02 -10.00 -20.84
CA ILE A 13 6.86 -9.03 -19.74
C ILE A 13 7.07 -7.61 -20.25
N VAL A 14 8.17 -7.36 -20.97
CA VAL A 14 8.48 -6.03 -21.52
C VAL A 14 7.39 -5.58 -22.50
N PHE A 15 6.98 -6.47 -23.42
CA PHE A 15 5.94 -6.18 -24.40
C PHE A 15 4.59 -5.82 -23.75
N LEU A 16 4.12 -6.62 -22.80
CA LEU A 16 2.85 -6.35 -22.10
C LEU A 16 2.92 -5.07 -21.26
N SER A 17 4.09 -4.76 -20.67
CA SER A 17 4.28 -3.52 -19.93
C SER A 17 4.22 -2.30 -20.83
N ILE A 18 4.87 -2.33 -22.00
CA ILE A 18 4.80 -1.24 -23.00
C ILE A 18 3.36 -1.01 -23.45
N ILE A 19 2.62 -2.08 -23.77
CA ILE A 19 1.21 -1.98 -24.13
C ILE A 19 0.39 -1.37 -23.00
N THR A 20 0.61 -1.81 -21.76
CA THR A 20 -0.10 -1.27 -20.59
C THR A 20 0.11 0.24 -20.49
N ILE A 21 1.37 0.67 -20.50
CA ILE A 21 1.73 2.09 -20.35
C ILE A 21 1.18 2.92 -21.51
N LEU A 22 1.23 2.42 -22.74
CA LEU A 22 0.68 3.14 -23.90
C LEU A 22 -0.84 3.31 -23.77
N ILE A 23 -1.56 2.27 -23.36
CA ILE A 23 -3.02 2.35 -23.14
C ILE A 23 -3.35 3.29 -21.98
N GLU A 24 -2.60 3.24 -20.88
CA GLU A 24 -2.81 4.12 -19.73
C GLU A 24 -2.53 5.59 -20.04
N LEU A 25 -1.44 5.90 -20.73
CA LEU A 25 -1.10 7.28 -21.10
C LEU A 25 -2.02 7.83 -22.18
N THR A 26 -2.47 6.99 -23.12
CA THR A 26 -3.50 7.41 -24.09
C THR A 26 -4.83 7.66 -23.40
N ALA A 27 -5.26 6.78 -22.49
CA ALA A 27 -6.46 7.01 -21.69
C ALA A 27 -6.34 8.31 -20.88
N TYR A 28 -5.19 8.54 -20.24
CA TYR A 28 -4.90 9.78 -19.51
C TYR A 28 -4.98 11.03 -20.38
N TYR A 29 -4.48 10.95 -21.62
CA TYR A 29 -4.49 12.09 -22.54
C TYR A 29 -5.89 12.41 -23.08
N PHE A 30 -6.68 11.38 -23.43
CA PHE A 30 -8.00 11.57 -24.05
C PHE A 30 -9.13 11.78 -23.05
N PHE A 31 -9.06 11.19 -21.86
CA PHE A 31 -10.11 11.30 -20.86
C PHE A 31 -9.71 12.28 -19.76
N ALA A 32 -10.44 13.40 -19.68
CA ALA A 32 -10.30 14.35 -18.56
C ALA A 32 -10.88 13.81 -17.24
N SER A 33 -11.72 12.76 -17.29
CA SER A 33 -12.42 12.22 -16.13
C SER A 33 -11.62 11.15 -15.40
N PHE A 34 -11.68 11.18 -14.06
CA PHE A 34 -10.95 10.27 -13.17
C PHE A 34 -11.35 8.79 -13.33
N TYR A 35 -12.64 8.51 -13.38
CA TYR A 35 -13.15 7.14 -13.37
C TYR A 35 -12.81 6.30 -14.62
N PRO A 36 -13.00 6.78 -15.87
CA PRO A 36 -12.70 5.97 -17.06
C PRO A 36 -11.21 5.63 -17.17
N VAL A 37 -10.32 6.56 -16.81
CA VAL A 37 -8.86 6.33 -16.83
C VAL A 37 -8.49 5.18 -15.91
N LEU A 38 -8.95 5.20 -14.66
CA LEU A 38 -8.65 4.13 -13.70
C LEU A 38 -9.33 2.81 -14.06
N GLY A 39 -10.53 2.86 -14.64
CA GLY A 39 -11.22 1.66 -15.14
C GLY A 39 -10.43 0.95 -16.23
N ILE A 40 -9.94 1.71 -17.21
CA ILE A 40 -9.10 1.19 -18.30
C ILE A 40 -7.77 0.64 -17.74
N ALA A 41 -7.08 1.41 -16.90
CA ALA A 41 -5.82 1.00 -16.26
C ALA A 41 -5.98 -0.33 -15.48
N SER A 42 -7.06 -0.43 -14.69
CA SER A 42 -7.36 -1.63 -13.92
C SER A 42 -7.64 -2.84 -14.82
N PHE A 43 -8.44 -2.65 -15.88
CA PHE A 43 -8.77 -3.72 -16.82
C PHE A 43 -7.53 -4.26 -17.54
N VAL A 44 -6.70 -3.37 -18.06
CA VAL A 44 -5.46 -3.75 -18.77
C VAL A 44 -4.48 -4.44 -17.83
N SER A 45 -4.30 -3.91 -16.62
CA SER A 45 -3.49 -4.54 -15.57
C SER A 45 -3.94 -5.96 -15.26
N ILE A 46 -5.25 -6.20 -15.10
CA ILE A 46 -5.81 -7.54 -14.86
C ILE A 46 -5.55 -8.47 -16.04
N LEU A 47 -5.81 -8.01 -17.26
CA LEU A 47 -5.62 -8.78 -18.49
C LEU A 47 -4.15 -9.22 -18.64
N CYS A 48 -3.22 -8.27 -18.50
CA CYS A 48 -1.79 -8.52 -18.63
C CYS A 48 -1.27 -9.46 -17.54
N CYS A 49 -1.67 -9.26 -16.28
CA CYS A 49 -1.32 -10.18 -15.19
C CYS A 49 -1.87 -11.58 -15.44
N HIS A 50 -3.10 -11.69 -15.94
CA HIS A 50 -3.69 -12.99 -16.24
C HIS A 50 -2.90 -13.74 -17.32
N ILE A 51 -2.56 -13.07 -18.42
CA ILE A 51 -1.75 -13.64 -19.52
C ILE A 51 -0.37 -14.06 -19.01
N LEU A 52 0.27 -13.22 -18.18
CA LEU A 52 1.59 -13.52 -17.62
C LEU A 52 1.55 -14.76 -16.74
N LEU A 53 0.58 -14.86 -15.84
CA LEU A 53 0.42 -16.03 -14.96
C LEU A 53 0.25 -17.33 -15.76
N GLU A 54 -0.54 -17.31 -16.85
CA GLU A 54 -0.76 -18.48 -17.68
C GLU A 54 0.48 -18.89 -18.49
N LYS A 55 1.27 -17.92 -18.97
CA LYS A 55 2.43 -18.21 -19.83
C LYS A 55 3.71 -18.47 -19.05
N SER A 56 3.94 -17.78 -17.93
CA SER A 56 5.17 -17.93 -17.14
C SER A 56 5.09 -19.05 -16.12
N SER A 57 3.89 -19.39 -15.64
CA SER A 57 3.68 -20.27 -14.47
C SER A 57 4.47 -19.83 -13.21
N THR A 58 4.80 -18.54 -13.11
CA THR A 58 5.49 -17.94 -11.95
C THR A 58 4.92 -16.58 -11.59
N TYR A 59 4.75 -16.32 -10.29
CA TYR A 59 4.34 -15.00 -9.80
C TYR A 59 5.46 -13.95 -9.93
N GLU A 60 6.72 -14.36 -10.06
CA GLU A 60 7.84 -13.44 -10.27
C GLU A 60 7.70 -12.64 -11.58
N ALA A 61 7.14 -13.23 -12.64
CA ALA A 61 6.86 -12.51 -13.88
C ALA A 61 5.88 -11.35 -13.66
N CYS A 62 4.84 -11.55 -12.83
CA CYS A 62 3.90 -10.50 -12.46
C CYS A 62 4.55 -9.44 -11.58
N PHE A 63 5.46 -9.81 -10.68
CA PHE A 63 6.22 -8.83 -9.90
C PHE A 63 7.08 -7.94 -10.81
N THR A 64 7.81 -8.51 -11.75
CA THR A 64 8.64 -7.73 -12.69
C THR A 64 7.79 -6.80 -13.56
N TYR A 65 6.61 -7.26 -13.99
CA TYR A 65 5.62 -6.43 -14.68
C TYR A 65 5.18 -5.23 -13.82
N ILE A 66 4.75 -5.47 -12.58
CA ILE A 66 4.35 -4.41 -11.62
C ILE A 66 5.50 -3.41 -11.43
N LEU A 67 6.72 -3.91 -11.21
CA LEU A 67 7.88 -3.08 -10.99
C LEU A 67 8.13 -2.14 -12.18
N LEU A 68 8.02 -2.66 -13.40
CA LEU A 68 8.27 -1.89 -14.62
C LEU A 68 7.18 -0.85 -14.89
N THR A 69 5.90 -1.21 -14.73
CA THR A 69 4.78 -0.26 -14.93
C THR A 69 4.80 0.84 -13.88
N VAL A 70 4.97 0.49 -12.59
CA VAL A 70 5.09 1.47 -11.50
C VAL A 70 6.30 2.38 -11.72
N PHE A 71 7.47 1.84 -12.07
CA PHE A 71 8.68 2.64 -12.30
C PHE A 71 8.53 3.61 -13.46
N ILE A 72 7.94 3.18 -14.58
CA ILE A 72 7.79 4.05 -15.75
C ILE A 72 6.75 5.15 -15.47
N ILE A 73 5.59 4.82 -14.91
CA ILE A 73 4.59 5.86 -14.59
C ILE A 73 5.10 6.81 -13.49
N LEU A 74 5.85 6.32 -12.50
CA LEU A 74 6.51 7.18 -11.52
C LEU A 74 7.49 8.15 -12.21
N THR A 75 8.32 7.65 -13.13
CA THR A 75 9.26 8.47 -13.90
C THR A 75 8.52 9.54 -14.71
N VAL A 76 7.44 9.16 -15.42
CA VAL A 76 6.58 10.10 -16.17
C VAL A 76 5.98 11.15 -15.24
N THR A 77 5.53 10.76 -14.06
CA THR A 77 4.95 11.68 -13.06
C THR A 77 5.99 12.69 -12.57
N VAL A 78 7.22 12.25 -12.28
CA VAL A 78 8.30 13.14 -11.85
C VAL A 78 8.72 14.09 -12.97
N LEU A 79 8.87 13.60 -14.20
CA LEU A 79 9.24 14.43 -15.35
C LEU A 79 8.16 15.46 -15.69
N THR A 80 6.88 15.08 -15.62
CA THR A 80 5.76 16.01 -15.85
C THR A 80 5.61 17.03 -14.73
N TYR A 81 5.92 16.66 -13.48
CA TYR A 81 5.97 17.61 -12.36
C TYR A 81 7.03 18.70 -12.58
N PHE A 82 8.26 18.33 -12.96
CA PHE A 82 9.32 19.31 -13.24
C PHE A 82 9.12 20.10 -14.53
N SER A 83 8.37 19.55 -15.49
CA SER A 83 8.05 20.23 -16.75
C SER A 83 6.73 21.02 -16.70
N ALA A 84 6.10 21.16 -15.52
CA ALA A 84 4.78 21.78 -15.38
C ALA A 84 4.74 23.25 -15.83
N ASP A 85 5.86 23.97 -15.74
CA ASP A 85 5.98 25.38 -16.13
C ASP A 85 6.19 25.58 -17.65
N HIS A 86 6.34 24.48 -18.40
CA HIS A 86 6.50 24.49 -19.85
C HIS A 86 5.32 23.79 -20.54
N THR A 87 5.03 24.16 -21.78
CA THR A 87 4.02 23.50 -22.63
C THR A 87 4.46 22.06 -22.94
N SER A 88 4.26 21.16 -22.00
CA SER A 88 4.54 19.74 -22.11
C SER A 88 3.35 19.02 -22.74
N PHE A 89 3.62 17.97 -23.52
CA PHE A 89 2.60 17.14 -24.16
C PHE A 89 1.66 16.46 -23.16
N ILE A 90 2.09 16.30 -21.91
CA ILE A 90 1.35 15.63 -20.83
C ILE A 90 1.30 16.60 -19.65
N SER A 91 0.12 17.18 -19.41
CA SER A 91 -0.10 18.06 -18.26
C SER A 91 -0.01 17.26 -16.96
N TYR A 92 0.65 17.81 -15.94
CA TYR A 92 0.68 17.20 -14.61
C TYR A 92 -0.70 17.25 -13.94
N SER A 93 -1.13 16.13 -13.36
CA SER A 93 -2.38 16.02 -12.59
C SER A 93 -2.25 14.97 -11.49
N HIS A 94 -3.04 15.11 -10.42
CA HIS A 94 -3.17 14.11 -9.36
C HIS A 94 -3.62 12.74 -9.87
N LEU A 95 -4.22 12.68 -11.06
CA LEU A 95 -4.55 11.44 -11.77
C LEU A 95 -3.35 10.52 -11.99
N LEU A 96 -2.16 11.06 -12.25
CA LEU A 96 -0.95 10.25 -12.44
C LEU A 96 -0.58 9.45 -11.18
N HIS A 97 -0.75 10.06 -10.00
CA HIS A 97 -0.54 9.38 -8.72
C HIS A 97 -1.53 8.22 -8.52
N ALA A 98 -2.78 8.39 -8.99
CA ALA A 98 -3.79 7.35 -8.93
C ALA A 98 -3.45 6.17 -9.88
N ILE A 99 -2.89 6.45 -11.07
CA ILE A 99 -2.44 5.40 -12.00
C ILE A 99 -1.27 4.60 -11.39
N ILE A 100 -0.32 5.25 -10.70
CA ILE A 100 0.75 4.55 -9.95
C ILE A 100 0.15 3.58 -8.93
N ALA A 101 -0.82 4.06 -8.14
CA ALA A 101 -1.49 3.25 -7.13
C ALA A 101 -2.23 2.05 -7.76
N VAL A 102 -2.92 2.25 -8.88
CA VAL A 102 -3.61 1.17 -9.62
C VAL A 102 -2.64 0.12 -10.14
N ASN A 103 -1.52 0.55 -10.74
CA ASN A 103 -0.49 -0.34 -11.30
C ASN A 103 0.18 -1.24 -10.25
N TRP A 104 0.18 -0.83 -8.98
CA TRP A 104 0.62 -1.69 -7.89
C TRP A 104 -0.54 -2.50 -7.28
N LEU A 105 -1.64 -1.84 -6.94
CA LEU A 105 -2.74 -2.42 -6.16
C LEU A 105 -3.50 -3.49 -6.93
N VAL A 106 -3.90 -3.20 -8.17
CA VAL A 106 -4.78 -4.08 -8.96
C VAL A 106 -4.09 -5.39 -9.31
N PRO A 107 -2.86 -5.40 -9.86
CA PRO A 107 -2.08 -6.63 -10.02
C PRO A 107 -1.88 -7.40 -8.72
N SER A 108 -1.57 -6.73 -7.61
CA SER A 108 -1.34 -7.38 -6.32
C SER A 108 -2.59 -8.08 -5.79
N VAL A 109 -3.76 -7.43 -5.89
CA VAL A 109 -5.06 -8.00 -5.52
C VAL A 109 -5.44 -9.14 -6.47
N HIS A 110 -5.23 -8.99 -7.78
CA HIS A 110 -5.48 -10.06 -8.76
C HIS A 110 -4.66 -11.31 -8.45
N CYS A 111 -3.36 -11.16 -8.22
CA CYS A 111 -2.48 -12.26 -7.84
C CYS A 111 -2.87 -12.89 -6.49
N PHE A 112 -3.28 -12.08 -5.51
CA PHE A 112 -3.78 -12.59 -4.22
C PHE A 112 -5.05 -13.43 -4.40
N ILE A 113 -6.04 -12.94 -5.15
CA ILE A 113 -7.28 -13.67 -5.44
C ILE A 113 -6.97 -14.97 -6.20
N ARG A 114 -6.11 -14.92 -7.23
CA ARG A 114 -5.68 -16.10 -8.00
C ARG A 114 -4.97 -17.15 -7.15
N TYR A 115 -4.13 -16.71 -6.22
CA TYR A 115 -3.45 -17.59 -5.29
C TYR A 115 -4.46 -18.26 -4.33
N MET A 116 -5.41 -17.48 -3.83
CA MET A 116 -6.44 -17.94 -2.90
C MET A 116 -7.40 -18.97 -3.53
N THR A 117 -7.85 -18.76 -4.77
CA THR A 117 -8.82 -19.65 -5.46
C THR A 117 -8.23 -20.94 -6.03
N GLY A 118 -6.98 -21.28 -5.72
CA GLY A 118 -6.45 -22.63 -5.96
C GLY A 118 -5.90 -22.92 -7.36
N TYR A 119 -5.86 -21.93 -8.27
CA TYR A 119 -5.02 -22.03 -9.49
C TYR A 119 -3.51 -22.10 -9.16
N GLY A 120 -3.14 -21.76 -7.92
CA GLY A 120 -1.76 -21.72 -7.41
C GLY A 120 -1.02 -23.06 -7.31
N THR A 121 -1.66 -24.23 -7.50
CA THR A 121 -0.92 -25.51 -7.49
C THR A 121 -0.02 -25.72 -8.70
N ARG A 122 -0.20 -24.92 -9.77
CA ARG A 122 0.66 -24.92 -10.96
C ARG A 122 1.66 -23.77 -11.00
N ILE A 123 1.44 -22.71 -10.21
CA ILE A 123 2.17 -21.44 -10.32
C ILE A 123 3.05 -21.25 -9.08
N ASN A 124 4.35 -21.18 -9.30
CA ASN A 124 5.33 -21.16 -8.21
C ASN A 124 5.63 -19.75 -7.70
N GLN A 125 6.24 -19.68 -6.51
CA GLN A 125 6.88 -18.50 -5.91
C GLN A 125 5.97 -17.35 -5.43
N TYR A 126 4.71 -17.62 -5.10
CA TYR A 126 3.81 -16.58 -4.55
C TYR A 126 4.37 -15.88 -3.30
N ASN A 127 5.01 -16.61 -2.37
CA ASN A 127 5.58 -16.01 -1.16
C ASN A 127 6.67 -14.96 -1.47
N ALA A 128 7.46 -15.17 -2.52
CA ALA A 128 8.48 -14.21 -2.96
C ALA A 128 7.83 -12.98 -3.59
N PHE A 129 6.83 -13.19 -4.46
CA PHE A 129 6.00 -12.13 -5.03
C PHE A 129 5.35 -11.26 -3.94
N TYR A 130 4.67 -11.86 -2.98
CA TYR A 130 3.97 -11.15 -1.91
C TYR A 130 4.94 -10.32 -1.07
N ARG A 131 6.09 -10.89 -0.71
CA ARG A 131 7.15 -10.15 0.01
C ARG A 131 7.64 -8.96 -0.80
N ASN A 132 8.01 -9.16 -2.06
CA ASN A 132 8.57 -8.09 -2.88
C ASN A 132 7.54 -7.00 -3.20
N SER A 133 6.29 -7.37 -3.50
CA SER A 133 5.19 -6.41 -3.67
C SER A 133 4.90 -5.62 -2.39
N SER A 134 4.96 -6.29 -1.22
CA SER A 134 4.82 -5.62 0.08
C SER A 134 5.94 -4.62 0.35
N ILE A 135 7.18 -4.88 -0.12
CA ILE A 135 8.29 -3.93 0.00
C ILE A 135 7.99 -2.66 -0.81
N ILE A 136 7.47 -2.78 -2.04
CA ILE A 136 7.07 -1.60 -2.84
C ILE A 136 6.04 -0.77 -2.07
N PHE A 137 5.00 -1.41 -1.53
CA PHE A 137 4.00 -0.72 -0.71
C PHE A 137 4.62 -0.02 0.50
N LEU A 138 5.49 -0.71 1.23
CA LEU A 138 6.15 -0.16 2.42
C LEU A 138 7.03 1.06 2.08
N LEU A 139 7.67 1.09 0.92
CA LEU A 139 8.45 2.24 0.47
C LEU A 139 7.55 3.47 0.20
N PHE A 140 6.44 3.30 -0.53
CA PHE A 140 5.48 4.37 -0.74
C PHE A 140 4.84 4.83 0.57
N TYR A 141 4.45 3.87 1.42
CA TYR A 141 3.90 4.14 2.75
C TYR A 141 4.86 4.94 3.62
N LEU A 142 6.15 4.59 3.65
CA LEU A 142 7.16 5.34 4.39
C LEU A 142 7.30 6.77 3.86
N GLY A 143 7.29 6.96 2.53
CA GLY A 143 7.31 8.29 1.93
C GLY A 143 6.09 9.14 2.31
N ILE A 144 4.90 8.56 2.28
CA ILE A 144 3.64 9.19 2.73
C ILE A 144 3.69 9.53 4.22
N LEU A 145 4.26 8.66 5.05
CA LEU A 145 4.39 8.89 6.49
C LEU A 145 5.40 10.00 6.78
N ILE A 146 6.56 10.02 6.11
CA ILE A 146 7.56 11.09 6.28
C ILE A 146 6.96 12.43 5.85
N TYR A 147 6.33 12.49 4.67
CA TYR A 147 5.64 13.69 4.23
C TYR A 147 4.54 14.09 5.24
N GLY A 148 3.73 13.13 5.64
CA GLY A 148 2.65 13.26 6.61
C GLY A 148 3.07 13.72 7.99
N SER A 149 4.28 13.39 8.44
CA SER A 149 4.77 13.72 9.77
C SER A 149 5.62 14.99 9.80
N PHE A 150 6.29 15.36 8.71
CA PHE A 150 7.32 16.40 8.72
C PHE A 150 7.11 17.56 7.73
N ALA A 151 6.15 17.48 6.79
CA ALA A 151 5.84 18.63 5.94
C ALA A 151 4.74 19.52 6.57
N GLU A 152 4.96 20.83 6.55
CA GLU A 152 4.09 21.85 7.19
C GLU A 152 2.65 21.78 6.65
N ASP A 153 2.49 21.70 5.33
CA ASP A 153 1.18 21.62 4.66
C ASP A 153 0.75 20.17 4.33
N ALA A 154 1.19 19.18 5.11
CA ALA A 154 0.83 17.80 4.83
C ALA A 154 -0.64 17.52 5.14
N PHE A 155 -1.37 17.00 4.15
CA PHE A 155 -2.77 16.60 4.24
C PHE A 155 -3.71 17.70 4.80
N PRO A 156 -3.82 18.86 4.13
CA PRO A 156 -4.67 19.97 4.60
C PRO A 156 -6.16 19.57 4.66
N TRP A 157 -6.55 18.57 3.87
CA TRP A 157 -7.89 17.98 3.92
C TRP A 157 -8.17 17.23 5.24
N ALA A 158 -7.14 16.72 5.91
CA ALA A 158 -7.25 15.94 7.15
C ALA A 158 -7.22 16.83 8.41
N TYR A 159 -6.56 17.99 8.32
CA TYR A 159 -6.31 18.89 9.45
C TYR A 159 -7.01 20.25 9.30
N ARG A 160 -8.10 20.32 8.53
CA ARG A 160 -8.81 21.56 8.18
C ARG A 160 -9.20 22.43 9.38
N ALA A 161 -9.54 21.80 10.49
CA ALA A 161 -10.02 22.46 11.71
C ALA A 161 -8.95 22.54 12.82
N VAL A 162 -7.71 22.13 12.54
CA VAL A 162 -6.65 22.13 13.56
C VAL A 162 -5.90 23.46 13.51
N ILE A 163 -5.92 24.17 14.63
CA ILE A 163 -5.05 25.32 14.85
C ILE A 163 -3.77 24.78 15.49
N TRP A 164 -2.67 24.79 14.73
CA TRP A 164 -1.36 24.40 15.24
C TRP A 164 -0.81 25.52 16.12
N GLU A 165 -0.49 25.18 17.37
CA GLU A 165 0.20 26.08 18.29
C GLU A 165 1.72 25.86 18.14
N ASN A 166 2.53 26.90 18.36
CA ASN A 166 4.01 26.81 18.24
C ASN A 166 4.67 25.99 19.38
N THR A 167 3.89 25.18 20.09
CA THR A 167 4.29 24.41 21.26
C THR A 167 3.76 22.99 21.16
N ALA A 168 4.50 22.03 21.69
CA ALA A 168 4.08 20.63 21.75
C ALA A 168 2.86 20.44 22.66
N ASN A 169 1.90 19.60 22.24
CA ASN A 169 0.74 19.24 23.04
C ASN A 169 1.05 18.03 23.93
N TYR A 170 1.19 18.28 25.23
CA TYR A 170 1.39 17.22 26.24
C TYR A 170 0.11 16.83 26.98
N THR A 171 -0.97 17.59 26.78
CA THR A 171 -2.26 17.32 27.43
C THR A 171 -3.06 16.31 26.61
N PRO A 172 -3.29 15.10 27.15
CA PRO A 172 -4.06 14.10 26.43
C PRO A 172 -5.45 14.60 26.07
N PHE A 173 -5.87 14.32 24.85
CA PHE A 173 -7.16 14.65 24.25
C PHE A 173 -7.46 16.15 24.11
N LEU A 174 -6.48 17.05 24.31
CA LEU A 174 -6.73 18.49 24.21
C LEU A 174 -7.16 18.90 22.79
N ALA A 175 -6.45 18.43 21.77
CA ALA A 175 -6.77 18.76 20.38
C ALA A 175 -8.16 18.22 19.97
N LEU A 176 -8.49 17.00 20.44
CA LEU A 176 -9.81 16.41 20.25
C LEU A 176 -10.90 17.22 20.99
N ALA A 177 -10.64 17.63 22.23
CA ALA A 177 -11.58 18.40 23.03
C ALA A 177 -11.89 19.76 22.40
N LYS A 178 -10.87 20.48 21.88
CA LYS A 178 -11.04 21.73 21.13
C LYS A 178 -11.96 21.53 19.91
N GLN A 179 -11.75 20.45 19.14
CA GLN A 179 -12.63 20.15 18.01
C GLN A 179 -14.06 19.81 18.42
N ILE A 180 -14.25 19.08 19.53
CA ILE A 180 -15.58 18.78 20.06
C ILE A 180 -16.29 20.07 20.50
N GLU A 181 -15.57 20.98 21.13
CA GLU A 181 -16.07 22.30 21.52
C GLU A 181 -16.47 23.14 20.29
N ASP A 182 -15.60 23.21 19.28
CA ASP A 182 -15.90 23.90 18.01
C ASP A 182 -17.13 23.32 17.30
N TYR A 183 -17.32 22.00 17.37
CA TYR A 183 -18.53 21.35 16.86
C TYR A 183 -19.77 21.74 17.66
N LEU A 184 -19.67 21.81 19.00
CA LEU A 184 -20.77 22.22 19.87
C LEU A 184 -21.21 23.67 19.60
N TYR A 185 -20.25 24.55 19.30
CA TYR A 185 -20.50 25.94 18.87
C TYR A 185 -20.89 26.06 17.39
N ARG A 186 -21.03 24.95 16.65
CA ARG A 186 -21.37 24.91 15.22
C ARG A 186 -20.37 25.63 14.31
N ILE A 187 -19.12 25.73 14.75
CA ILE A 187 -18.01 26.29 13.97
C ILE A 187 -17.56 25.26 12.92
N ILE A 188 -17.49 23.99 13.30
CA ILE A 188 -17.07 22.88 12.42
C ILE A 188 -18.13 21.77 12.33
N PRO A 189 -18.22 21.05 11.19
CA PRO A 189 -19.09 19.88 11.07
C PRO A 189 -18.48 18.63 11.72
N LEU A 190 -19.32 17.70 12.17
CA LEU A 190 -18.90 16.40 12.72
C LEU A 190 -17.97 15.62 11.78
N ARG A 191 -18.16 15.78 10.46
CA ARG A 191 -17.32 15.18 9.43
C ARG A 191 -15.83 15.48 9.64
N ASP A 192 -15.48 16.69 10.05
CA ASP A 192 -14.08 17.10 10.14
C ASP A 192 -13.40 16.46 11.35
N ILE A 193 -14.13 16.25 12.46
CA ILE A 193 -13.67 15.46 13.61
C ILE A 193 -13.40 14.01 13.20
N LEU A 194 -14.33 13.40 12.46
CA LEU A 194 -14.19 12.02 11.99
C LEU A 194 -13.00 11.85 11.05
N ILE A 195 -12.77 12.82 10.16
CA ILE A 195 -11.63 12.82 9.25
C ILE A 195 -10.32 12.97 10.02
N TYR A 196 -10.26 13.89 10.98
CA TYR A 196 -9.08 14.11 11.81
C TYR A 196 -8.69 12.84 12.58
N LEU A 197 -9.63 12.24 13.31
CA LEU A 197 -9.39 11.01 14.07
C LEU A 197 -9.07 9.83 13.14
N GLY A 198 -9.85 9.69 12.07
CA GLY A 198 -9.69 8.64 11.08
C GLY A 198 -8.32 8.68 10.42
N ALA A 199 -7.85 9.84 9.97
CA ALA A 199 -6.55 9.98 9.32
C ALA A 199 -5.40 9.60 10.26
N ARG A 200 -5.43 10.06 11.52
CA ARG A 200 -4.41 9.75 12.54
C ARG A 200 -4.38 8.27 12.91
N ILE A 201 -5.53 7.59 12.97
CA ILE A 201 -5.57 6.15 13.25
C ILE A 201 -5.17 5.32 12.01
N LEU A 202 -5.73 5.65 10.83
CA LEU A 202 -5.58 4.87 9.61
C LEU A 202 -4.14 4.88 9.07
N ILE A 203 -3.38 5.95 9.30
CA ILE A 203 -1.98 6.00 8.87
C ILE A 203 -1.13 4.91 9.53
N PHE A 204 -1.47 4.45 10.74
CA PHE A 204 -0.71 3.38 11.43
C PHE A 204 -1.21 1.96 11.14
N VAL A 205 -2.33 1.81 10.43
CA VAL A 205 -2.90 0.48 10.09
C VAL A 205 -1.92 -0.40 9.31
N PRO A 206 -1.21 0.09 8.27
CA PRO A 206 -0.28 -0.75 7.55
C PRO A 206 0.88 -1.22 8.44
N TYR A 207 1.40 -0.35 9.29
CA TYR A 207 2.44 -0.74 10.26
C TYR A 207 1.95 -1.86 11.19
N GLY A 208 0.74 -1.75 11.76
CA GLY A 208 0.12 -2.80 12.58
C GLY A 208 -0.03 -4.14 11.85
N TYR A 209 -0.44 -4.10 10.58
CA TYR A 209 -0.59 -5.27 9.74
C TYR A 209 0.76 -6.00 9.55
N PHE A 210 1.80 -5.27 9.14
CA PHE A 210 3.12 -5.86 8.86
C PHE A 210 3.85 -6.32 10.13
N VAL A 211 3.74 -5.59 11.24
CA VAL A 211 4.29 -6.06 12.53
C VAL A 211 3.60 -7.35 12.96
N THR A 212 2.29 -7.47 12.78
CA THR A 212 1.56 -8.70 13.09
C THR A 212 2.02 -9.86 12.21
N LEU A 213 2.25 -9.62 10.92
CA LEU A 213 2.81 -10.61 10.01
C LEU A 213 4.21 -11.09 10.45
N LEU A 214 5.11 -10.16 10.80
CA LEU A 214 6.48 -10.46 11.23
C LEU A 214 6.53 -11.19 12.58
N THR A 215 5.64 -10.81 13.50
CA THR A 215 5.57 -11.34 14.86
C THR A 215 4.59 -12.50 15.02
N ARG A 216 4.00 -13.02 13.93
CA ARG A 216 2.95 -14.07 13.99
C ARG A 216 3.36 -15.34 14.77
N LYS A 217 4.67 -15.62 14.88
CA LYS A 217 5.24 -16.76 15.63
C LYS A 217 5.91 -16.37 16.95
N LYS A 218 5.78 -15.11 17.38
CA LYS A 218 6.42 -14.54 18.58
C LYS A 218 5.39 -14.28 19.68
N SER A 219 5.85 -13.87 20.86
CA SER A 219 4.97 -13.59 22.01
C SER A 219 4.07 -12.38 21.74
N ARG A 220 2.87 -12.39 22.34
CA ARG A 220 1.94 -11.26 22.26
C ARG A 220 2.55 -9.99 22.87
N LEU A 221 3.37 -10.12 23.91
CA LEU A 221 4.03 -8.98 24.55
C LEU A 221 4.95 -8.24 23.56
N LEU A 222 5.81 -8.97 22.83
CA LEU A 222 6.70 -8.36 21.83
C LEU A 222 5.91 -7.60 20.76
N LYS A 223 4.77 -8.15 20.31
CA LYS A 223 3.91 -7.50 19.33
C LYS A 223 3.38 -6.15 19.83
N HIS A 224 2.82 -6.09 21.04
CA HIS A 224 2.29 -4.84 21.60
C HIS A 224 3.39 -3.83 21.92
N LEU A 225 4.57 -4.29 22.34
CA LEU A 225 5.74 -3.42 22.51
C LEU A 225 6.14 -2.75 21.18
N LEU A 226 6.15 -3.51 20.08
CA LEU A 226 6.43 -2.96 18.76
C LEU A 226 5.35 -1.98 18.29
N PHE A 227 4.07 -2.25 18.59
CA PHE A 227 2.98 -1.31 18.30
C PHE A 227 3.18 0.05 18.97
N LEU A 228 3.74 0.08 20.19
CA LEU A 228 4.01 1.33 20.91
C LEU A 228 5.33 1.98 20.45
N MET A 229 6.35 1.17 20.13
CA MET A 229 7.68 1.65 19.79
C MET A 229 7.69 2.62 18.61
N PHE A 230 6.92 2.36 17.56
CA PHE A 230 6.96 3.14 16.33
C PHE A 230 6.26 4.51 16.44
N PRO A 231 5.03 4.64 16.96
CA PRO A 231 4.44 5.94 17.26
C PRO A 231 5.32 6.78 18.19
N VAL A 232 5.87 6.17 19.26
CA VAL A 232 6.80 6.86 20.17
C VAL A 232 8.04 7.37 19.44
N LEU A 233 8.61 6.59 18.52
CA LEU A 233 9.76 7.01 17.75
C LEU A 233 9.44 8.22 16.85
N ILE A 234 8.26 8.24 16.23
CA ILE A 234 7.82 9.37 15.39
C ILE A 234 7.66 10.64 16.24
N GLU A 235 6.99 10.55 17.40
CA GLU A 235 6.83 11.69 18.31
C GLU A 235 8.18 12.23 18.80
N ILE A 236 9.12 11.34 19.14
CA ILE A 236 10.48 11.76 19.53
C ILE A 236 11.16 12.51 18.39
N LEU A 237 11.05 12.02 17.15
CA LEU A 237 11.62 12.70 15.99
C LEU A 237 10.95 14.05 15.73
N GLN A 238 9.62 14.13 15.85
CA GLN A 238 8.87 15.38 15.69
C GLN A 238 9.20 16.39 16.79
N TYR A 239 9.41 15.95 18.03
CA TYR A 239 9.86 16.83 19.11
C TYR A 239 11.17 17.57 18.76
N PHE A 240 12.13 16.89 18.12
CA PHE A 240 13.40 17.52 17.72
C PHE A 240 13.32 18.31 16.41
N LEU A 241 12.51 17.87 15.45
CA LEU A 241 12.48 18.45 14.11
C LEU A 241 11.38 19.51 13.92
N PHE A 242 10.20 19.29 14.49
CA PHE A 242 9.00 20.12 14.32
C PHE A 242 8.11 20.08 15.59
N ILE A 243 8.51 20.83 16.60
CA ILE A 243 7.89 20.86 17.94
C ILE A 243 6.37 21.13 17.91
N ALA A 244 5.90 21.95 16.97
CA ALA A 244 4.50 22.36 16.83
C ALA A 244 3.55 21.21 16.46
N ARG A 245 4.08 20.09 15.96
CA ARG A 245 3.30 18.93 15.53
C ARG A 245 3.30 17.79 16.54
N CYS A 246 4.16 17.85 17.56
CA CYS A 246 4.27 16.84 18.59
C CYS A 246 2.97 16.81 19.43
N ASP A 247 2.34 15.65 19.52
CA ASP A 247 1.04 15.47 20.14
C ASP A 247 0.97 14.11 20.85
N ILE A 248 0.80 14.12 22.17
CA ILE A 248 0.77 12.88 22.97
C ILE A 248 -0.33 11.90 22.51
N ASP A 249 -1.41 12.43 21.91
CA ASP A 249 -2.51 11.64 21.41
C ASP A 249 -2.12 10.76 20.20
N ASP A 250 -1.10 11.14 19.44
CA ASP A 250 -0.65 10.37 18.28
C ASP A 250 -0.03 9.02 18.68
N ILE A 251 0.49 8.89 19.91
CA ILE A 251 0.89 7.60 20.47
C ILE A 251 -0.34 6.70 20.67
N ILE A 252 -1.44 7.27 21.19
CA ILE A 252 -2.69 6.54 21.48
C ILE A 252 -3.36 6.15 20.16
N TYR A 253 -3.53 7.09 19.24
CA TYR A 253 -4.10 6.83 17.92
C TYR A 253 -3.25 5.87 17.10
N GLY A 254 -1.92 5.98 17.19
CA GLY A 254 -1.01 5.05 16.56
C GLY A 254 -1.15 3.64 17.11
N PHE A 255 -1.29 3.46 18.42
CA PHE A 255 -1.55 2.16 19.02
C PHE A 255 -2.89 1.57 18.56
N LEU A 256 -3.96 2.38 18.51
CA LEU A 256 -5.27 1.95 17.99
C LEU A 256 -5.19 1.56 16.51
N GLY A 257 -4.49 2.33 15.69
CA GLY A 257 -4.22 2.01 14.29
C GLY A 257 -3.48 0.68 14.14
N CYS A 258 -2.49 0.43 15.01
CA CYS A 258 -1.78 -0.84 15.02
C CYS A 258 -2.68 -2.03 15.37
N LEU A 259 -3.59 -1.88 16.33
CA LEU A 259 -4.58 -2.90 16.69
C LEU A 259 -5.52 -3.20 15.51
N LEU A 260 -6.02 -2.17 14.82
CA LEU A 260 -6.83 -2.32 13.62
C LEU A 260 -6.06 -3.05 12.51
N GLY A 261 -4.79 -2.71 12.29
CA GLY A 261 -3.92 -3.42 11.35
C GLY A 261 -3.73 -4.90 11.73
N SER A 262 -3.58 -5.20 13.03
CA SER A 262 -3.51 -6.58 13.52
C SER A 262 -4.80 -7.35 13.25
N LEU A 263 -5.96 -6.72 13.49
CA LEU A 263 -7.27 -7.29 13.18
C LEU A 263 -7.40 -7.61 11.69
N LEU A 264 -7.05 -6.65 10.81
CA LEU A 264 -7.05 -6.86 9.37
C LEU A 264 -6.17 -8.04 8.94
N PHE A 265 -4.98 -8.21 9.55
CA PHE A 265 -4.14 -9.36 9.26
C PHE A 265 -4.85 -10.70 9.58
N TYR A 266 -5.45 -10.83 10.75
CA TYR A 266 -6.17 -12.04 11.12
C TYR A 266 -7.40 -12.27 10.23
N LEU A 267 -8.14 -11.21 9.87
CA LEU A 267 -9.26 -11.29 8.92
C LEU A 267 -8.80 -11.78 7.55
N THR A 268 -7.69 -11.24 7.01
CA THR A 268 -7.13 -11.72 5.74
C THR A 268 -6.75 -13.21 5.82
N GLY A 269 -6.19 -13.64 6.95
CA GLY A 269 -5.88 -15.05 7.19
C GLY A 269 -7.12 -15.95 7.26
N GLN A 270 -8.19 -15.50 7.91
CA GLN A 270 -9.46 -16.23 8.02
C GLN A 270 -10.16 -16.36 6.67
N ILE A 271 -10.26 -15.26 5.90
CA ILE A 271 -10.84 -15.27 4.55
C ILE A 271 -10.03 -16.20 3.64
N PHE A 272 -8.70 -16.11 3.71
CA PHE A 272 -7.82 -16.98 2.94
C PHE A 272 -8.02 -18.45 3.28
N HIS A 273 -8.12 -18.78 4.58
CA HIS A 273 -8.36 -20.14 5.02
C HIS A 273 -9.74 -20.66 4.59
N ALA A 274 -10.78 -19.84 4.71
CA ALA A 274 -12.14 -20.20 4.32
C ALA A 274 -12.26 -20.54 2.81
N ILE A 275 -11.52 -19.84 1.95
CA ILE A 275 -11.59 -20.03 0.50
C ILE A 275 -10.59 -21.10 0.02
N SER A 276 -9.36 -21.09 0.54
CA SER A 276 -8.28 -21.96 0.05
C SER A 276 -8.15 -23.28 0.81
N GLY A 277 -8.67 -23.36 2.04
CA GLY A 277 -8.44 -24.47 2.98
C GLY A 277 -7.00 -24.56 3.53
N ARG A 278 -6.16 -23.56 3.23
CA ARG A 278 -4.73 -23.50 3.61
C ARG A 278 -4.47 -22.32 4.54
N ASN A 279 -3.39 -22.36 5.31
CA ASN A 279 -3.00 -21.19 6.09
C ASN A 279 -2.30 -20.15 5.22
N PHE A 280 -2.58 -18.87 5.47
CA PHE A 280 -1.99 -17.77 4.73
C PHE A 280 -0.46 -17.72 4.89
N LEU A 281 0.25 -17.67 3.76
CA LEU A 281 1.73 -17.65 3.69
C LEU A 281 2.38 -18.83 4.44
N GLU A 282 1.73 -19.99 4.44
CA GLU A 282 2.39 -21.23 4.81
C GLU A 282 3.34 -21.62 3.67
N ARG A 283 4.57 -21.99 4.02
CA ARG A 283 5.54 -22.43 3.02
C ARG A 283 5.01 -23.74 2.45
N GLU A 284 4.70 -23.77 1.16
CA GLU A 284 4.37 -25.02 0.48
C GLU A 284 5.51 -26.00 0.77
N ARG A 285 5.20 -27.05 1.53
CA ARG A 285 6.11 -28.18 1.66
C ARG A 285 6.15 -28.76 0.26
N THR A 286 7.24 -28.52 -0.46
CA THR A 286 7.56 -29.29 -1.65
C THR A 286 7.45 -30.74 -1.22
N TYR A 287 6.37 -31.43 -1.60
CA TYR A 287 6.28 -32.87 -1.45
C TYR A 287 7.34 -33.43 -2.38
N GLY A 288 8.56 -33.52 -1.87
CA GLY A 288 9.60 -34.35 -2.42
C GLY A 288 9.03 -35.76 -2.43
N SER A 289 8.85 -36.28 -3.63
CA SER A 289 8.68 -37.69 -3.93
C SER A 289 9.56 -38.57 -3.03
N THR A 290 9.00 -39.02 -1.92
CA THR A 290 9.51 -40.13 -1.10
C THR A 290 8.32 -40.86 -0.48
N ARG A 291 7.42 -41.34 -1.34
CA ARG A 291 6.72 -42.60 -1.04
C ARG A 291 7.67 -43.72 -1.48
N TYR A 292 8.65 -44.03 -0.65
CA TYR A 292 9.15 -45.40 -0.62
C TYR A 292 8.08 -46.22 0.09
N LEU A 293 7.18 -46.79 -0.70
CA LEU A 293 6.44 -47.98 -0.30
C LEU A 293 7.44 -49.13 -0.37
N HIS A 294 7.93 -49.55 0.79
CA HIS A 294 8.46 -50.89 1.00
C HIS A 294 7.86 -51.40 2.31
N PHE A 295 6.81 -52.20 2.18
CA PHE A 295 6.63 -53.39 3.00
C PHE A 295 6.97 -54.58 2.11
#